data_AF-A0A6G0WHE0-F1
#
_entry.id   AF-A0A6G0WHE0-F1
#
_cell.length_a   1.000
_cell.length_b   1.000
_cell.length_c   1.000
_cell.angle_alpha   90.00
_cell.angle_beta   90.00
_cell.angle_gamma   90.00
#
_symmetry.space_group_name_H-M   'P 1'
#
loop_
_entity.id
_entity.type
_entity.pdbx_description
1 polymer ?
#
loop_
_entity_poly.entity_id
_entity_poly.type
_entity_poly.pdbx_seq_one_letter_code
_entity_poly.pdbx_strand_id
1 'polypeptide(L)'
;MVIKTETCAFSESRIYPGHGSRLVRKDGNAYMLLNSKCKSLFLQRKKPAKIHWTLGWRRMNKKLRVEEVARRRARKTTKIQRAIVGVSVDELKKKRNQKPQVRAAAREAALKEAKEQAKAKGKTAAPAGGKKQVIKNLAPKGGKKTGNRGAL
;
A
#
# COMPACT_ATOMS: atom_id res chain seq x y z
N MET A 1 -24.42 -22.72 -3.92
CA MET A 1 -24.02 -24.02 -4.50
C MET A 1 -22.84 -23.78 -5.44
N VAL A 2 -21.69 -24.41 -5.20
CA VAL A 2 -20.48 -24.23 -6.06
C VAL A 2 -20.49 -25.30 -7.13
N ILE A 3 -20.55 -24.91 -8.40
CA ILE A 3 -20.47 -25.84 -9.53
C ILE A 3 -19.00 -26.19 -9.77
N LYS A 4 -18.64 -27.45 -9.57
CA LYS A 4 -17.28 -27.95 -9.83
C LYS A 4 -17.02 -27.91 -11.34
N THR A 5 -16.03 -27.13 -11.75
CA THR A 5 -15.55 -27.07 -13.15
C THR A 5 -14.21 -27.76 -13.28
N GLU A 6 -14.06 -28.60 -14.30
CA GLU A 6 -12.74 -29.12 -14.70
C GLU A 6 -12.07 -28.15 -15.68
N THR A 7 -10.79 -28.35 -15.96
CA THR A 7 -10.03 -27.50 -16.89
C THR A 7 -9.56 -28.34 -18.07
N CYS A 8 -9.72 -27.81 -19.28
CA CYS A 8 -9.27 -28.46 -20.50
C CYS A 8 -7.74 -28.57 -20.53
N ALA A 9 -7.21 -29.77 -20.72
CA ALA A 9 -5.77 -30.02 -20.79
C ALA A 9 -5.08 -29.35 -21.99
N PHE A 10 -5.84 -29.05 -23.06
CA PHE A 10 -5.29 -28.44 -24.28
C PHE A 10 -5.42 -26.91 -24.29
N SER A 11 -6.64 -26.40 -24.06
CA SER A 11 -6.94 -24.97 -24.18
C SER A 11 -6.97 -24.21 -22.86
N GLU A 12 -6.87 -24.90 -21.72
CA GLU A 12 -7.02 -24.35 -20.35
C GLU A 12 -8.38 -23.67 -20.10
N SER A 13 -9.39 -23.95 -20.93
CA SER A 13 -10.75 -23.45 -20.75
C SER A 13 -11.50 -24.22 -19.67
N ARG A 14 -12.41 -23.56 -18.95
CA ARG A 14 -13.30 -24.21 -17.98
C ARG A 14 -14.28 -25.14 -18.67
N ILE A 15 -14.45 -26.33 -18.10
CA ILE A 15 -15.37 -27.39 -18.53
C ILE A 15 -16.41 -27.55 -17.42
N TYR A 16 -17.67 -27.32 -17.77
CA TYR A 16 -18.81 -27.54 -16.87
C TYR A 16 -19.25 -29.00 -16.92
N PRO A 17 -19.95 -29.50 -15.88
CA PRO A 17 -20.50 -30.85 -15.88
C PRO A 17 -21.36 -31.13 -17.12
N GLY A 18 -21.25 -32.35 -17.67
CA GLY A 18 -21.96 -32.75 -18.90
C GLY A 18 -21.30 -32.29 -20.20
N HIS A 19 -20.09 -31.72 -20.15
CA HIS A 19 -19.37 -31.25 -21.33
C HIS A 19 -17.99 -31.86 -21.47
N GLY A 20 -17.51 -31.95 -22.71
CA GLY A 20 -16.20 -32.49 -23.04
C GLY A 20 -16.08 -34.01 -23.01
N SER A 21 -14.85 -34.50 -23.04
CA SER A 21 -14.52 -35.93 -22.99
C SER A 21 -13.20 -36.15 -22.26
N ARG A 22 -13.08 -37.29 -21.59
CA ARG A 22 -11.85 -37.71 -20.91
C ARG A 22 -11.07 -38.67 -21.80
N LEU A 23 -9.80 -38.35 -22.06
CA LEU A 23 -8.86 -39.22 -22.78
C LEU A 23 -7.84 -39.78 -21.79
N VAL A 24 -7.75 -41.10 -21.69
CA VAL A 24 -6.74 -41.77 -20.88
C VAL A 24 -5.65 -42.30 -21.80
N ARG A 25 -4.40 -41.90 -21.54
CA ARG A 25 -3.23 -42.39 -22.29
C ARG A 25 -2.73 -43.70 -21.68
N LYS A 26 -1.93 -44.47 -22.43
CA LYS A 26 -1.28 -45.71 -21.96
C LYS A 26 -0.52 -45.55 -20.64
N ASP A 27 0.03 -44.36 -20.38
CA ASP A 27 0.77 -44.04 -19.16
C ASP A 27 -0.14 -43.81 -17.93
N GLY A 28 -1.45 -44.04 -18.05
CA GLY A 28 -2.44 -43.82 -16.98
C GLY A 28 -2.90 -42.36 -16.82
N ASN A 29 -2.23 -41.41 -17.48
CA ASN A 29 -2.60 -40.00 -17.43
C ASN A 29 -3.96 -39.73 -18.10
N ALA A 30 -4.89 -39.17 -17.34
CA ALA A 30 -6.20 -38.76 -17.81
C ALA A 30 -6.22 -37.26 -18.12
N TYR A 31 -6.64 -36.92 -19.34
CA TYR A 31 -6.75 -35.55 -19.82
C TYR A 31 -8.21 -35.22 -20.10
N MET A 32 -8.72 -34.15 -19.49
CA MET A 32 -10.05 -33.63 -19.80
C MET A 32 -9.97 -32.67 -20.98
N LEU A 33 -10.81 -32.88 -22.00
CA LEU A 33 -10.78 -32.11 -23.24
C LEU A 33 -12.17 -31.50 -23.49
N LEU A 34 -12.23 -30.20 -23.76
CA LEU A 34 -13.49 -29.45 -23.85
C LEU A 34 -14.35 -29.85 -25.07
N ASN A 35 -13.74 -30.02 -26.24
CA ASN A 35 -14.46 -30.27 -27.50
C ASN A 35 -13.67 -31.17 -28.46
N SER A 36 -14.31 -31.60 -29.55
CA SER A 36 -13.71 -32.43 -30.60
C SER A 36 -12.47 -31.79 -31.23
N LYS A 37 -12.46 -30.46 -31.39
CA LYS A 37 -11.31 -29.69 -31.88
C LYS A 37 -10.09 -29.84 -30.97
N CYS A 38 -10.25 -29.68 -29.66
CA CYS A 38 -9.19 -29.88 -28.67
C CYS A 38 -8.71 -31.33 -28.67
N LYS A 39 -9.63 -32.29 -28.77
CA LYS A 39 -9.30 -33.72 -28.84
C LYS A 39 -8.47 -34.06 -30.08
N SER A 40 -8.89 -33.60 -31.25
CA SER A 40 -8.17 -33.83 -32.51
C SER A 40 -6.76 -33.25 -32.47
N LEU A 41 -6.62 -31.99 -32.04
CA LEU A 41 -5.30 -31.34 -31.93
C LEU A 41 -4.38 -32.02 -30.89
N PHE A 42 -4.96 -32.49 -29.79
CA PHE A 42 -4.22 -33.23 -28.75
C PHE A 42 -3.71 -34.58 -29.29
N LEU A 43 -4.54 -35.33 -30.01
CA LEU A 43 -4.14 -36.60 -30.65
C LEU A 43 -3.10 -36.40 -31.75
N GLN A 44 -3.18 -35.30 -32.51
CA GLN A 44 -2.17 -34.88 -33.48
C GLN A 44 -0.86 -34.38 -32.82
N ARG A 45 -0.76 -34.42 -31.49
CA ARG A 45 0.41 -33.98 -30.71
C ARG A 45 0.81 -32.52 -31.00
N LYS A 46 -0.16 -31.66 -31.34
CA LYS A 46 0.09 -30.23 -31.52
C LYS A 46 0.33 -29.60 -30.16
N LYS A 47 1.35 -28.74 -30.06
CA LYS A 47 1.65 -28.01 -28.82
C LYS A 47 0.70 -26.80 -28.70
N PRO A 48 -0.08 -26.65 -27.61
CA PRO A 48 -0.96 -25.48 -27.41
C PRO A 48 -0.20 -24.15 -27.53
N ALA A 49 1.03 -24.12 -27.01
CA ALA A 49 2.01 -23.05 -27.13
C ALA A 49 2.21 -22.48 -28.55
N LYS A 50 1.97 -23.27 -29.62
CA LYS A 50 2.12 -22.82 -31.02
C LYS A 50 0.81 -22.34 -31.66
N ILE A 51 -0.31 -22.43 -30.95
CA ILE A 51 -1.64 -22.16 -31.49
C ILE A 51 -2.23 -20.91 -30.86
N HIS A 52 -2.36 -19.87 -31.68
CA HIS A 52 -2.72 -18.51 -31.30
C HIS A 52 -3.96 -18.35 -30.41
N TRP A 53 -5.00 -19.16 -30.63
CA TRP A 53 -6.27 -19.02 -29.88
C TRP A 53 -6.22 -19.64 -28.48
N THR A 54 -5.24 -20.49 -28.17
CA THR A 54 -5.15 -21.17 -26.87
C THR A 54 -4.63 -20.23 -25.78
N LEU A 55 -4.97 -20.51 -24.52
CA LEU A 55 -4.39 -19.79 -23.38
C LEU A 55 -2.88 -20.01 -23.27
N GLY A 56 -2.37 -21.21 -23.62
CA GLY A 56 -0.95 -21.53 -23.60
C GLY A 56 -0.11 -20.58 -24.47
N TRP A 57 -0.53 -20.33 -25.71
CA TRP A 57 0.11 -19.33 -26.57
C TRP A 57 -0.01 -17.93 -25.97
N ARG A 58 -1.22 -17.57 -25.51
CA ARG A 58 -1.51 -16.25 -24.94
C ARG A 58 -0.65 -15.94 -23.71
N ARG A 59 -0.27 -16.96 -22.93
CA ARG A 59 0.61 -16.88 -21.75
C ARG A 59 2.06 -16.61 -22.16
N MET A 60 2.60 -17.38 -23.10
CA MET A 60 3.97 -17.20 -23.58
C MET A 60 4.17 -15.84 -24.27
N ASN A 61 3.18 -15.37 -25.02
CA ASN A 61 3.22 -14.12 -25.76
C ASN A 61 2.78 -12.90 -24.93
N LYS A 62 2.64 -13.04 -23.61
CA LYS A 62 2.25 -11.96 -22.67
C LYS A 62 0.95 -11.24 -23.07
N LYS A 63 0.02 -11.96 -23.69
CA LYS A 63 -1.30 -11.47 -24.09
C LYS A 63 -2.37 -11.77 -23.03
N LEU A 64 -2.07 -12.64 -22.07
CA LEU A 64 -2.84 -12.77 -20.83
C LEU A 64 -2.45 -11.61 -19.92
N ARG A 65 -3.40 -10.70 -19.69
CA ARG A 65 -3.24 -9.60 -18.74
C ARG A 65 -3.32 -10.19 -17.34
N VAL A 66 -2.19 -10.66 -16.83
CA VAL A 66 -2.04 -10.96 -15.40
C VAL A 66 -1.85 -9.62 -14.73
N GLU A 67 -2.93 -8.89 -14.46
CA GLU A 67 -2.93 -7.87 -13.40
C GLU A 67 -2.82 -8.60 -12.05
N GLU A 68 -1.74 -9.34 -11.83
CA GLU A 68 -1.17 -9.32 -10.50
C GLU A 68 -0.59 -7.92 -10.37
N VAL A 69 -1.41 -7.02 -9.83
CA VAL A 69 -0.91 -5.93 -9.01
C VAL A 69 -0.12 -6.61 -7.90
N ALA A 70 1.12 -7.00 -8.21
CA ALA A 70 2.13 -7.26 -7.23
C ALA A 70 2.22 -5.92 -6.50
N ARG A 71 1.46 -5.78 -5.40
CA ARG A 71 1.64 -4.71 -4.44
C ARG A 71 3.08 -4.87 -4.00
N ARG A 72 3.98 -4.20 -4.71
CA ARG A 72 5.39 -4.09 -4.36
C ARG A 72 5.35 -3.53 -2.96
N ARG A 73 5.60 -4.37 -1.96
CA ARG A 73 5.83 -3.93 -0.59
C ARG A 73 6.99 -2.96 -0.68
N ALA A 74 6.71 -1.66 -0.57
CA ALA A 74 7.75 -0.66 -0.52
C ALA A 74 8.71 -1.04 0.61
N ARG A 75 10.02 -1.08 0.33
CA ARG A 75 11.04 -1.34 1.35
C ARG A 75 10.84 -0.33 2.49
N LYS A 76 10.64 -0.81 3.71
CA LYS A 76 10.59 0.06 4.90
C LYS A 76 12.01 0.55 5.18
N THR A 77 12.29 1.82 4.88
CA THR A 77 13.58 2.43 5.22
C THR A 77 13.65 2.66 6.74
N THR A 78 14.51 1.92 7.43
CA THR A 78 14.84 2.16 8.84
C THR A 78 15.71 3.41 8.93
N LYS A 79 15.16 4.51 9.45
CA LYS A 79 15.93 5.74 9.71
C LYS A 79 16.82 5.54 10.94
N ILE A 80 18.13 5.64 10.76
CA ILE A 80 19.09 5.66 11.88
C ILE A 80 18.94 7.01 12.60
N GLN A 81 18.56 6.98 13.88
CA GLN A 81 18.49 8.18 14.71
C GLN A 81 19.88 8.46 15.28
N ARG A 82 20.48 9.60 14.91
CA ARG A 82 21.77 10.07 15.43
C ARG A 82 21.57 10.88 16.72
N ALA A 83 22.60 10.89 17.57
CA ALA A 83 22.64 11.76 18.74
C ALA A 83 22.62 13.23 18.30
N ILE A 84 22.00 14.08 19.12
CA ILE A 84 22.03 15.53 18.96
C ILE A 84 22.98 16.05 20.05
N VAL A 85 23.82 17.04 19.73
CA VAL A 85 24.80 17.59 20.69
C VAL A 85 24.10 17.93 22.01
N GLY A 86 24.56 17.34 23.11
CA GLY A 86 23.99 17.50 24.45
C GLY A 86 22.88 16.52 24.87
N VAL A 87 22.41 15.61 24.00
CA VAL A 87 21.44 14.57 24.37
C VAL A 87 21.74 13.24 23.67
N SER A 88 21.93 12.18 24.45
CA SER A 88 22.19 10.83 23.93
C SER A 88 20.97 10.25 23.18
N VAL A 89 21.21 9.33 22.24
CA VAL A 89 20.12 8.69 21.47
C VAL A 89 19.11 7.98 22.38
N ASP A 90 19.56 7.46 23.51
CA ASP A 90 18.71 6.70 24.44
C ASP A 90 17.86 7.60 25.32
N GLU A 91 18.34 8.78 25.70
CA GLU A 91 17.50 9.81 26.34
C GLU A 91 16.41 10.32 25.40
N LEU A 92 16.73 10.47 24.10
CA LEU A 92 15.76 10.89 23.09
C LEU A 92 14.63 9.86 22.94
N LYS A 93 14.97 8.56 22.92
CA LYS A 93 13.99 7.47 22.89
C LYS A 93 13.16 7.43 24.17
N LYS A 94 13.78 7.60 25.35
CA LYS A 94 13.07 7.65 26.63
C LYS A 94 12.06 8.80 26.67
N LYS A 95 12.45 10.02 26.29
CA LYS A 95 11.54 11.18 26.17
C LYS A 95 10.41 10.92 25.17
N ARG A 96 10.70 10.29 24.02
CA ARG A 96 9.69 9.97 22.99
C ARG A 96 8.73 8.86 23.40
N ASN A 97 9.13 7.98 24.31
CA ASN A 97 8.30 6.86 24.78
C ASN A 97 7.54 7.17 26.08
N GLN A 98 7.72 8.36 26.69
CA GLN A 98 6.93 8.77 27.85
C GLN A 98 5.44 8.83 27.51
N LYS A 99 4.58 8.32 28.39
CA LYS A 99 3.13 8.33 28.20
C LYS A 99 2.61 9.77 28.06
N PRO A 100 1.64 10.04 27.18
CA PRO A 100 1.10 11.39 26.97
C PRO A 100 0.60 12.08 28.25
N GLN A 101 0.06 11.32 29.19
CA GLN A 101 -0.42 11.80 30.49
C GLN A 101 0.69 12.44 31.34
N VAL A 102 1.88 11.82 31.38
CA VAL A 102 3.03 12.35 32.14
C VAL A 102 3.57 13.62 31.49
N ARG A 103 3.52 13.70 30.16
CA ARG A 103 3.92 14.92 29.43
C ARG A 103 2.94 16.07 29.65
N ALA A 104 1.64 15.77 29.70
CA ALA A 104 0.61 16.78 29.96
C ALA A 104 0.76 17.34 31.39
N ALA A 105 0.91 16.46 32.39
CA ALA A 105 1.12 16.86 33.78
C ALA A 105 2.37 17.74 33.96
N ALA A 106 3.50 17.37 33.34
CA ALA A 106 4.72 18.18 33.39
C ALA A 106 4.57 19.56 32.70
N ARG A 107 3.80 19.64 31.61
CA ARG A 107 3.48 20.92 30.95
C ARG A 107 2.60 21.79 31.82
N GLU A 108 1.59 21.21 32.46
CA GLU A 108 0.69 21.95 33.35
C GLU A 108 1.40 22.45 34.61
N ALA A 109 2.29 21.65 35.20
CA ALA A 109 3.13 22.07 36.32
C ALA A 109 4.05 23.24 35.92
N ALA A 110 4.76 23.12 34.80
CA ALA A 110 5.62 24.19 34.29
C ALA A 110 4.84 25.48 33.94
N LEU A 111 3.61 25.36 33.42
CA LEU A 111 2.75 26.52 33.14
C LEU A 111 2.23 27.18 34.42
N LYS A 112 1.99 26.41 35.49
CA LYS A 112 1.61 26.96 36.81
C LYS A 112 2.78 27.70 37.44
N GLU A 113 3.95 27.09 37.47
CA GLU A 113 5.17 27.73 37.97
C GLU A 113 5.53 28.99 37.16
N ALA A 114 5.42 28.95 35.83
CA ALA A 114 5.65 30.12 34.99
C ALA A 114 4.63 31.25 35.25
N LYS A 115 3.36 30.91 35.53
CA LYS A 115 2.33 31.88 35.90
C LYS A 115 2.56 32.46 37.29
N GLU A 116 3.03 31.67 38.25
CA GLU A 116 3.36 32.14 39.60
C GLU A 116 4.61 33.04 39.59
N GLN A 117 5.63 32.67 38.81
CA GLN A 117 6.81 33.50 38.58
C GLN A 117 6.45 34.80 37.83
N ALA A 118 5.50 34.76 36.89
CA ALA A 118 5.00 35.97 36.23
C ALA A 118 4.18 36.86 37.17
N LYS A 119 3.40 36.28 38.09
CA LYS A 119 2.69 37.04 39.14
C LYS A 119 3.66 37.64 40.17
N ALA A 120 4.74 36.94 40.51
CA ALA A 120 5.81 37.45 41.38
C ALA A 120 6.56 38.60 40.70
N LYS A 121 6.86 38.49 39.41
CA LYS A 121 7.49 39.57 38.62
C LYS A 121 6.54 40.74 38.30
N GLY A 122 5.23 40.47 38.21
CA GLY A 122 4.19 41.49 38.02
C GLY A 122 3.92 42.36 39.26
N LYS A 123 4.38 41.94 40.45
CA LYS A 123 4.39 42.78 41.66
C LYS A 123 5.58 43.75 41.72
N THR A 124 6.50 43.70 40.77
CA THR A 124 7.71 44.54 40.76
C THR A 124 7.91 45.41 39.50
N ALA A 125 6.94 45.51 38.58
CA ALA A 125 7.01 46.49 37.49
C ALA A 125 5.63 46.82 36.88
N ALA A 126 5.14 48.04 37.15
CA ALA A 126 4.07 48.68 36.40
C ALA A 126 4.64 49.37 35.12
N PRO A 127 3.85 49.55 34.03
CA PRO A 127 4.37 49.70 32.67
C PRO A 127 4.41 51.15 32.17
N ALA A 128 5.43 51.51 31.38
CA ALA A 128 5.48 52.74 30.59
C ALA A 128 5.31 52.43 29.09
N GLY A 129 4.41 53.16 28.43
CA GLY A 129 3.87 52.90 27.10
C GLY A 129 4.77 53.27 25.92
N GLY A 130 4.35 52.86 24.72
CA GLY A 130 5.07 53.18 23.48
C GLY A 130 4.44 52.59 22.22
N LYS A 131 3.38 53.25 21.73
CA LYS A 131 2.88 53.39 20.34
C LYS A 131 3.03 52.24 19.32
N LYS A 132 1.87 51.76 18.84
CA LYS A 132 1.66 51.05 17.56
C LYS A 132 2.23 51.83 16.38
N GLN A 133 3.03 51.18 15.54
CA GLN A 133 3.14 51.51 14.12
C GLN A 133 2.76 50.31 13.29
N VAL A 134 1.79 50.55 12.41
CA VAL A 134 1.31 49.68 11.34
C VAL A 134 2.25 49.88 10.14
N ILE A 135 2.53 48.81 9.37
CA ILE A 135 2.37 48.75 7.90
C ILE A 135 3.22 47.60 7.29
N LYS A 136 2.55 46.88 6.37
CA LYS A 136 3.00 46.01 5.26
C LYS A 136 3.34 44.53 5.51
N ASN A 137 2.27 43.76 5.29
CA ASN A 137 2.22 42.41 4.74
C ASN A 137 3.33 42.11 3.72
N LEU A 138 3.87 40.88 3.76
CA LEU A 138 3.85 39.95 2.62
C LEU A 138 4.18 38.53 3.13
N ALA A 139 3.16 37.68 3.21
CA ALA A 139 3.30 36.23 3.26
C ALA A 139 2.21 35.63 2.37
N PRO A 140 2.52 34.84 1.32
CA PRO A 140 1.52 33.99 0.71
C PRO A 140 1.49 32.65 1.44
N LYS A 141 0.51 32.47 2.32
CA LYS A 141 0.05 31.15 2.77
C LYS A 141 -0.71 30.48 1.62
N GLY A 142 -0.48 29.18 1.49
CA GLY A 142 -1.00 28.33 0.42
C GLY A 142 -2.52 28.24 0.32
N GLY A 143 -2.98 28.09 -0.92
CA GLY A 143 -4.31 27.61 -1.27
C GLY A 143 -4.31 26.09 -1.40
N LYS A 144 -5.16 25.42 -0.61
CA LYS A 144 -5.65 24.07 -0.89
C LYS A 144 -6.36 24.09 -2.25
N LYS A 145 -5.91 23.28 -3.21
CA LYS A 145 -6.74 22.83 -4.34
C LYS A 145 -7.06 21.35 -4.15
N THR A 146 -8.24 21.10 -3.60
CA THR A 146 -9.00 19.87 -3.79
C THR A 146 -9.52 19.87 -5.23
N GLY A 147 -9.26 18.82 -6.00
CA GLY A 147 -9.76 18.74 -7.37
C GLY A 147 -9.22 17.54 -8.14
N ASN A 148 -9.86 16.40 -7.92
CA ASN A 148 -9.82 15.23 -8.79
C ASN A 148 -10.15 15.62 -10.25
N ARG A 149 -9.24 15.38 -11.20
CA ARG A 149 -9.51 15.41 -12.64
C ARG A 149 -8.56 14.48 -13.42
N GLY A 150 -9.16 13.52 -14.13
CA GLY A 150 -8.68 12.90 -15.38
C GLY A 150 -7.63 11.83 -15.17
N ALA A 151 -7.88 10.54 -15.44
CA ALA A 151 -8.24 9.98 -16.74
C ALA A 151 -7.24 10.40 -17.84
N LEU A 152 -6.15 9.64 -17.95
CA LEU A 152 -5.59 9.02 -19.16
C LEU A 152 -4.42 8.12 -18.74
#